data_AF-A0A060Y3N0-F1
#
_entry.id   AF-A0A060Y3N0-F1
#
_cell.length_a   1.000
_cell.length_b   1.000
_cell.length_c   1.000
_cell.angle_alpha   90.00
_cell.angle_beta   90.00
_cell.angle_gamma   90.00
#
_symmetry.space_group_name_H-M   'P 1'
#
loop_
_entity.id
_entity.type
_entity.pdbx_description
1 polymer ?
#
loop_
_entity_poly.entity_id
_entity_poly.type
_entity_poly.pdbx_seq_one_letter_code
_entity_poly.pdbx_strand_id
1 'polypeptide(L)' 'MKNEGIAGTERFASPGKGRGLRAVKHFAVGDLVFACPAYSYVLTVNERGAHCEYCFTRKEGLSKCGKCKQAYYCEIDCQV' A
#
# COMPACT_ATOMS: atom_id res chain seq x y z
N MET A 1 -1.52 -10.23 10.82
CA MET A 1 -0.22 -9.60 10.50
C MET A 1 0.66 -9.68 11.72
N LYS A 2 1.78 -10.42 11.66
CA LYS A 2 2.72 -10.42 12.79
C LYS A 2 3.36 -9.04 12.84
N ASN A 3 3.15 -8.31 13.94
CA ASN A 3 3.86 -7.08 14.26
C ASN A 3 5.29 -7.41 14.71
N GLU A 4 6.04 -8.11 13.86
CA GLU A 4 7.49 -8.17 14.00
C GLU A 4 8.02 -6.79 13.62
N GLY A 5 8.81 -6.17 14.50
CA GLY A 5 9.40 -4.87 14.22
C GLY A 5 10.14 -4.87 12.88
N ILE A 6 10.29 -3.69 12.26
CA ILE A 6 10.99 -3.57 10.98
C ILE A 6 12.48 -3.92 11.18
N ALA A 7 12.89 -5.09 10.69
CA ALA A 7 14.25 -5.61 10.86
C ALA A 7 15.31 -4.62 10.36
N GLY A 8 16.39 -4.46 11.14
CA GLY A 8 17.43 -3.47 10.82
C GLY A 8 17.06 -2.02 11.14
N THR A 9 15.90 -1.79 11.76
CA THR A 9 15.49 -0.49 12.29
C THR A 9 14.94 -0.60 13.71
N GLU A 10 14.82 0.54 14.37
CA GLU A 10 14.14 0.65 15.66
C GLU A 10 13.30 1.93 15.73
N ARG A 11 12.28 1.92 16.59
CA ARG A 11 11.56 3.14 16.99
C ARG A 11 12.35 3.84 18.09
N PHE A 12 12.56 5.15 17.98
CA PHE A 12 13.28 5.94 18.97
C PHE A 12 12.58 7.29 19.26
N ALA A 13 12.98 7.95 20.35
CA ALA A 13 12.57 9.33 20.67
C ALA A 13 13.54 10.32 20.01
N SER A 14 13.04 11.07 19.02
CA SER A 14 13.82 12.07 18.28
C SER A 14 13.76 13.44 18.97
N PRO A 15 14.92 14.06 19.30
CA PRO A 15 14.96 15.35 19.97
C PRO A 15 14.17 16.44 19.20
N GLY A 16 13.15 17.02 19.86
CA GLY A 16 12.28 18.05 19.28
C GLY A 16 11.30 17.59 18.20
N LYS A 17 11.23 16.29 17.89
CA LYS A 17 10.37 15.75 16.80
C LYS A 17 9.45 14.60 17.22
N GLY A 18 9.47 14.20 18.49
CA GLY A 18 8.63 13.11 18.98
C GLY A 18 9.21 11.74 18.63
N ARG A 19 8.45 10.90 17.91
CA ARG A 19 8.85 9.51 17.58
C ARG A 19 9.52 9.47 16.20
N GLY A 20 10.56 8.66 16.07
CA GLY A 20 11.25 8.43 14.79
C GLY A 20 11.55 6.96 14.53
N LEU A 21 12.00 6.67 13.31
CA LEU A 21 12.56 5.40 12.88
C LEU A 21 14.07 5.58 12.66
N ARG A 22 14.90 4.72 13.22
CA ARG A 22 16.37 4.78 13.12
C ARG A 22 16.92 3.46 12.58
N ALA A 23 17.88 3.53 11.68
CA ALA A 23 18.60 2.36 11.20
C ALA A 23 19.55 1.83 12.30
N VAL A 24 19.54 0.52 12.53
CA VAL A 24 20.47 -0.18 13.44
C VAL A 24 21.48 -1.06 12.70
N LYS A 25 21.44 -1.01 11.36
CA LYS A 25 22.43 -1.60 10.44
C LYS A 25 22.71 -0.64 9.29
N HIS A 26 23.75 -0.91 8.52
CA HIS A 26 24.02 -0.17 7.28
C HIS A 26 23.02 -0.55 6.18
N PHE A 27 22.61 0.43 5.38
CA PHE A 27 21.83 0.27 4.15
C PHE A 27 22.56 1.01 3.01
N ALA A 28 22.78 0.34 1.89
CA ALA A 28 23.38 0.90 0.69
C ALA A 28 22.34 1.60 -0.20
N VAL A 29 22.81 2.36 -1.20
CA VAL A 29 21.93 2.99 -2.20
C VAL A 29 21.18 1.90 -2.97
N GLY A 30 19.85 1.95 -2.91
CA GLY A 30 18.96 0.96 -3.55
C GLY A 30 18.44 -0.13 -2.61
N ASP A 31 18.92 -0.20 -1.36
CA ASP A 31 18.43 -1.21 -0.41
C ASP A 31 16.98 -0.96 0.01
N LEU A 32 16.19 -2.04 0.07
CA LEU A 32 14.85 -2.01 0.64
C LEU A 32 14.93 -2.04 2.17
N VAL A 33 14.60 -0.91 2.80
CA VAL A 33 14.54 -0.83 4.28
C VAL A 33 13.37 -1.63 4.82
N PHE A 34 12.16 -1.38 4.30
CA PHE A 34 10.96 -2.16 4.62
C PHE A 34 9.85 -1.96 3.59
N ALA A 35 8.89 -2.88 3.57
CA ALA A 35 7.63 -2.76 2.87
C ALA A 35 6.48 -2.83 3.86
N CYS A 36 5.41 -2.08 3.61
CA CYS A 36 4.23 -2.06 4.47
C CYS A 36 2.98 -2.19 3.60
N PRO A 37 2.16 -3.25 3.74
CA PRO A 37 0.86 -3.29 3.09
C PRO A 37 -0.01 -2.15 3.64
N ALA A 38 -0.80 -1.52 2.78
CA ALA A 38 -1.69 -0.45 3.19
C ALA A 38 -2.66 -0.96 4.26
N TYR A 39 -2.74 -0.24 5.39
CA TYR A 39 -3.70 -0.57 6.46
C TYR A 39 -5.15 -0.44 5.95
N SER A 40 -5.40 0.62 5.18
CA SER A 40 -6.62 0.87 4.42
C SER A 40 -6.27 1.78 3.26
N TYR A 41 -6.98 1.66 2.14
CA TYR A 41 -6.77 2.49 0.96
C TYR A 41 -8.06 2.68 0.18
N VAL A 42 -8.10 3.74 -0.63
CA VAL A 42 -9.23 4.04 -1.53
C VAL A 42 -8.67 4.64 -2.82
N LEU A 43 -9.19 4.20 -3.95
CA LEU A 43 -8.85 4.77 -5.26
C LEU A 43 -9.56 6.12 -5.41
N THR A 44 -8.85 7.13 -5.93
CA THR A 44 -9.47 8.42 -6.24
C THR A 44 -10.55 8.26 -7.31
N VAL A 45 -11.61 9.07 -7.20
CA VAL A 45 -12.81 8.95 -8.07
C VAL A 45 -12.45 9.09 -9.55
N ASN A 46 -11.49 9.97 -9.88
CA ASN A 46 -11.10 10.24 -11.27
C ASN A 46 -10.35 9.08 -11.93
N GLU A 47 -9.81 8.13 -11.15
CA GLU A 47 -9.05 6.99 -11.67
C GLU A 47 -9.89 5.72 -11.82
N ARG A 48 -11.18 5.79 -11.46
CA ARG A 48 -12.12 4.67 -11.56
C ARG A 48 -12.31 4.28 -13.03
N GLY A 49 -12.08 3.00 -13.33
CA GLY A 49 -12.17 2.46 -14.68
C GLY A 49 -10.82 2.35 -15.40
N ALA A 50 -9.80 3.09 -14.96
CA ALA A 50 -8.42 2.92 -15.42
C ALA A 50 -7.61 2.00 -14.51
N HIS A 51 -7.95 1.95 -13.22
CA HIS A 51 -7.28 1.13 -12.21
C HIS A 51 -8.28 0.22 -11.48
N CYS A 52 -7.79 -0.95 -11.08
CA CYS A 52 -8.52 -1.87 -10.20
C CYS A 52 -8.67 -1.28 -8.80
N GLU A 53 -9.88 -1.31 -8.25
CA GLU A 53 -10.22 -0.78 -6.92
C GLU A 53 -9.49 -1.50 -5.78
N TYR A 54 -9.07 -2.76 -5.98
CA TYR A 54 -8.37 -3.56 -4.99
C TYR A 54 -6.84 -3.46 -5.12
N CYS A 55 -6.27 -3.89 -6.25
CA CYS A 55 -4.81 -3.99 -6.38
C CYS A 55 -4.15 -2.76 -7.01
N PHE A 56 -4.93 -1.74 -7.40
CA PHE A 56 -4.47 -0.53 -8.10
C PHE A 56 -3.72 -0.82 -9.42
N THR A 57 -3.84 -2.02 -9.99
CA THR A 57 -3.24 -2.33 -11.30
C THR A 57 -3.95 -1.53 -12.39
N ARG A 58 -3.16 -0.83 -13.21
CA ARG A 58 -3.64 -0.14 -14.41
C ARG A 58 -3.81 -1.14 -15.55
N LYS A 59 -5.02 -1.28 -16.06
CA LYS A 59 -5.34 -2.27 -17.10
C LYS A 59 -6.59 -1.84 -17.87
N GLU A 60 -6.59 -2.09 -19.18
CA GLU A 60 -7.79 -1.93 -20.01
C GLU A 60 -8.77 -3.09 -19.81
N GLY A 61 -10.07 -2.84 -20.00
CA GLY A 61 -11.08 -3.90 -19.93
C GLY A 61 -11.34 -4.46 -18.53
N LEU A 62 -11.29 -3.59 -17.50
CA LEU A 62 -11.65 -3.97 -16.12
C LEU A 62 -13.13 -4.35 -16.01
N SER A 63 -13.40 -5.33 -15.14
CA SER A 63 -14.74 -5.78 -14.79
C SER A 63 -15.45 -4.74 -13.93
N LYS A 64 -16.58 -4.23 -14.41
CA LYS A 64 -17.39 -3.24 -13.70
C LYS A 64 -18.30 -3.92 -12.69
N CYS A 65 -18.37 -3.39 -11.46
CA CYS A 65 -19.31 -3.85 -10.44
C CYS A 65 -20.76 -3.81 -10.96
N GLY A 66 -21.43 -4.95 -10.97
CA GLY A 66 -22.82 -5.05 -11.47
C GLY A 66 -23.84 -4.25 -10.65
N LYS A 67 -23.58 -4.02 -9.35
CA LYS A 67 -24.50 -3.35 -8.44
C LYS A 67 -24.38 -1.82 -8.48
N CYS A 68 -23.20 -1.27 -8.18
CA CYS A 68 -23.02 0.19 -8.11
C CYS A 68 -22.63 0.83 -9.44
N LYS A 69 -22.06 0.05 -10.38
CA LYS A 69 -21.53 0.51 -11.68
C LYS A 69 -20.44 1.59 -11.60
N GLN A 70 -19.85 1.79 -10.41
CA GLN A 70 -18.83 2.81 -10.16
C GLN A 70 -17.48 2.24 -9.72
N ALA A 71 -17.40 0.94 -9.41
CA ALA A 71 -16.18 0.24 -9.04
C ALA A 71 -15.73 -0.72 -10.14
N TYR A 72 -14.42 -0.87 -10.32
CA TYR A 72 -13.80 -1.63 -11.42
C TYR A 72 -12.69 -2.55 -10.89
N TYR A 73 -12.62 -3.78 -11.39
CA TYR A 73 -11.74 -4.82 -10.86
C TYR A 73 -11.03 -5.60 -11.98
N CYS A 74 -9.85 -6.16 -11.69
CA CYS A 74 -9.12 -7.00 -12.67
C CYS A 74 -9.93 -8.25 -13.06
N GLU A 75 -10.43 -8.95 -12.04
CA GLU A 75 -11.18 -10.20 -12.10
C GLU A 75 -11.97 -10.41 -10.79
N ILE A 76 -12.70 -11.52 -10.69
CA ILE A 76 -13.57 -11.84 -9.55
C ILE A 76 -12.81 -11.87 -8.22
N ASP A 77 -11.55 -12.31 -8.22
CA ASP A 77 -10.71 -12.38 -7.02
C ASP A 77 -10.36 -10.99 -6.45
N CYS A 78 -10.38 -9.95 -7.30
CA CYS A 78 -10.22 -8.57 -6.84
C CYS A 78 -11.55 -7.95 -6.40
N GLN A 79 -12.69 -8.54 -6.77
CA GLN A 79 -14.02 -8.07 -6.40
C GLN A 79 -14.50 -8.81 -5.13
N VAL A 80 -13.79 -8.53 -4.02
CA VAL A 80 -14.09 -9.08 -2.68
C VAL A 80 -15.23 -8.32 -2.01
#